data_AF-A0A2M8NIC3-F1
#
_entry.id   AF-A0A2M8NIC3-F1
#
_cell.length_a   1.000
_cell.length_b   1.000
_cell.length_c   1.000
_cell.angle_alpha   90.00
_cell.angle_beta   90.00
_cell.angle_gamma   90.00
#
_symmetry.space_group_name_H-M   'P 1'
#
loop_
_entity.id
_entity.type
_entity.pdbx_description
1 polymer ?
#
loop_
_entity_poly.entity_id
_entity_poly.type
_entity_poly.pdbx_seq_one_letter_code
_entity_poly.pdbx_strand_id
1 'polypeptide(L)' 'FASARELMALPGIGEVLAGRIIAYREANGAIPDIETLDSIDGFGAALIERLRPLIRFD' A
#
# COMPACT_ATOMS: atom_id res chain seq x y z
N PHE A 1 0.52 -2.72 11.74
CA PHE A 1 1.47 -2.05 10.82
C PHE A 1 2.31 -3.10 10.10
N ALA A 2 2.35 -3.07 8.78
CA ALA A 2 3.20 -3.96 7.97
C ALA A 2 4.54 -3.30 7.64
N SER A 3 5.63 -4.04 7.76
CA SER A 3 7.00 -3.65 7.41
C SER A 3 7.22 -3.53 5.90
N ALA A 4 8.29 -2.85 5.48
CA ALA A 4 8.67 -2.75 4.06
C ALA A 4 8.79 -4.13 3.39
N ARG A 5 9.37 -5.10 4.11
CA ARG A 5 9.55 -6.47 3.60
C ARG A 5 8.21 -7.19 3.40
N GLU A 6 7.27 -7.05 4.33
CA GLU A 6 5.93 -7.65 4.20
C GLU A 6 5.14 -7.00 3.06
N LEU A 7 5.26 -5.67 2.90
CA LEU A 7 4.66 -4.96 1.77
C LEU A 7 5.22 -5.45 0.44
N MET A 8 6.54 -5.63 0.34
CA MET A 8 7.19 -6.15 -0.88
C MET A 8 6.86 -7.61 -1.20
N ALA A 9 6.28 -8.36 -0.27
CA ALA A 9 5.78 -9.71 -0.54
C ALA A 9 4.46 -9.70 -1.35
N LEU A 10 3.79 -8.55 -1.44
CA LEU A 10 2.57 -8.39 -2.23
C LEU A 10 2.89 -8.27 -3.73
N PRO A 11 2.05 -8.84 -4.61
CA PRO A 11 2.32 -8.85 -6.04
C PRO A 11 2.38 -7.43 -6.61
N GLY A 12 3.55 -7.11 -7.19
CA GLY A 12 3.87 -5.82 -7.81
C GLY A 12 4.09 -4.66 -6.85
N ILE A 13 4.34 -4.94 -5.57
CA ILE A 13 4.90 -3.95 -4.64
C ILE A 13 6.40 -4.19 -4.58
N GLY A 14 7.18 -3.27 -5.14
CA GLY A 14 8.64 -3.23 -4.98
C GLY A 14 9.06 -2.25 -3.89
N GLU A 15 10.38 -2.11 -3.68
CA GLU A 15 10.98 -1.22 -2.68
C GLU A 15 10.43 0.21 -2.74
N VAL A 16 10.30 0.77 -3.94
CA VAL A 16 9.76 2.12 -4.16
C VAL A 16 8.32 2.27 -3.63
N LEU A 17 7.43 1.34 -3.97
CA LEU A 17 6.02 1.42 -3.56
C LEU A 17 5.85 1.11 -2.06
N ALA A 18 6.64 0.18 -1.52
CA ALA A 18 6.67 -0.09 -0.09
C ALA A 18 7.12 1.15 0.71
N GLY A 19 8.16 1.85 0.23
CA GLY A 19 8.63 3.11 0.81
C GLY A 19 7.55 4.20 0.78
N ARG A 20 6.80 4.32 -0.32
CA ARG A 20 5.69 5.29 -0.43
C ARG A 20 4.55 5.00 0.56
N ILE A 21 4.19 3.74 0.77
CA ILE A 21 3.19 3.37 1.80
C ILE A 21 3.68 3.80 3.19
N ILE A 22 4.96 3.54 3.52
CA ILE A 22 5.53 3.90 4.82
C ILE A 22 5.55 5.42 5.00
N ALA A 23 6.04 6.16 4.01
CA ALA A 23 6.05 7.63 4.04
C ALA A 23 4.65 8.22 4.16
N TYR A 24 3.66 7.66 3.45
CA TYR A 24 2.27 8.06 3.59
C TYR A 24 1.77 7.87 5.02
N ARG A 25 2.08 6.72 5.65
CA ARG A 25 1.68 6.42 7.01
C ARG A 25 2.33 7.33 8.06
N GLU A 26 3.59 7.68 7.85
CA GLU A 26 4.31 8.62 8.73
C GLU A 26 3.72 10.03 8.67
N ALA A 27 3.29 10.48 7.49
CA ALA A 27 2.74 11.81 7.29
C ALA A 27 1.24 11.93 7.64
N ASN A 28 0.45 10.89 7.40
CA ASN A 28 -1.03 10.95 7.45
C ASN A 28 -1.66 10.01 8.49
N GLY A 29 -0.89 9.10 9.07
CA GLY A 29 -1.40 8.07 9.98
C GLY A 29 -1.80 6.79 9.25
N ALA A 30 -2.66 5.98 9.88
CA ALA A 30 -3.06 4.69 9.32
C ALA A 30 -3.82 4.84 7.99
N ILE A 31 -3.68 3.85 7.11
CA ILE A 31 -4.47 3.73 5.88
C ILE A 31 -5.78 3.04 6.28
N PRO A 32 -6.95 3.72 6.20
CA PRO A 32 -8.20 3.17 6.72
C PRO A 32 -8.86 2.16 5.77
N ASP A 33 -8.59 2.27 4.47
CA ASP A 33 -9.22 1.45 3.43
C ASP A 33 -8.33 1.32 2.19
N ILE A 34 -8.77 0.51 1.23
CA ILE A 34 -7.98 0.26 0.02
C ILE A 34 -8.02 1.43 -0.95
N GLU A 35 -9.12 2.18 -0.95
CA GLU A 35 -9.36 3.34 -1.80
C GLU A 35 -8.33 4.45 -1.49
N THR A 36 -7.88 4.56 -0.24
CA THR A 36 -6.82 5.48 0.18
C THR A 36 -5.50 5.25 -0.58
N LEU A 37 -5.23 4.03 -1.06
CA LEU A 37 -4.02 3.76 -1.85
C LEU A 37 -3.98 4.59 -3.16
N ASP A 38 -5.12 4.98 -3.72
CA ASP A 38 -5.19 5.82 -4.93
C ASP A 38 -4.56 7.21 -4.72
N SER A 39 -4.43 7.65 -3.47
CA SER A 39 -3.73 8.90 -3.10
C SER A 39 -2.20 8.75 -3.04
N ILE A 40 -1.67 7.56 -3.27
CA ILE A 40 -0.24 7.27 -3.23
C ILE A 40 0.27 7.06 -4.66
N ASP A 41 1.24 7.88 -5.07
CA ASP A 41 1.83 7.77 -6.40
C ASP A 41 2.25 6.34 -6.75
N GLY A 42 1.82 5.87 -7.92
CA GLY A 42 2.12 4.52 -8.42
C GLY A 42 1.11 3.43 -8.02
N PHE A 43 0.09 3.75 -7.24
CA PHE A 43 -1.03 2.85 -6.92
C PHE A 43 -2.23 3.13 -7.83
N GLY A 44 -2.11 2.80 -9.12
CA GLY A 44 -3.24 2.89 -10.04
C GLY A 44 -4.28 1.79 -9.82
N ALA A 45 -5.48 1.99 -10.38
CA ALA A 45 -6.64 1.09 -10.24
C ALA A 45 -6.32 -0.40 -10.49
N ALA A 46 -5.52 -0.72 -11.51
CA ALA A 46 -5.16 -2.11 -11.82
C ALA A 46 -4.33 -2.78 -10.71
N LEU A 47 -3.42 -2.03 -10.07
CA LEU A 47 -2.65 -2.54 -8.94
C LEU A 47 -3.55 -2.72 -7.72
N ILE A 48 -4.39 -1.71 -7.44
CA ILE A 48 -5.34 -1.73 -6.32
C ILE A 48 -6.28 -2.95 -6.41
N GLU A 49 -6.89 -3.20 -7.55
CA GLU A 49 -7.79 -4.34 -7.74
C GLU A 49 -7.08 -5.69 -7.50
N ARG A 50 -5.81 -5.81 -7.90
CA ARG A 50 -5.02 -7.01 -7.62
C ARG A 50 -4.70 -7.19 -6.13
N LEU A 51 -4.55 -6.09 -5.39
CA LEU A 51 -4.24 -6.12 -3.97
C LEU A 51 -5.48 -6.34 -3.09
N ARG A 52 -6.67 -5.94 -3.57
CA ARG A 52 -7.95 -6.04 -2.84
C ARG A 52 -8.19 -7.39 -2.14
N PRO A 53 -7.97 -8.56 -2.75
CA PRO A 53 -8.18 -9.83 -2.05
C PRO A 53 -7.11 -10.14 -0.98
N LEU A 54 -5.93 -9.52 -1.05
CA LEU A 54 -4.72 -9.90 -0.30
C LEU A 54 -4.45 -9.05 0.95
N ILE A 55 -5.09 -7.89 1.06
CA ILE A 55 -4.84 -6.95 2.16
C ILE A 55 -6.07 -6.80 3.06
N ARG A 56 -5.82 -6.42 4.30
CA ARG A 56 -6.84 -6.11 5.31
C ARG A 56 -6.44 -4.79 5.99
N PHE A 57 -7.45 -4.07 6.45
CA PHE A 57 -7.33 -2.83 7.20
C PHE A 57 -7.98 -3.13 8.55
N ASP A 58 -7.17 -3.07 9.60
CA ASP A 58 -7.57 -3.36 10.97
C ASP A 58 -7.59 -2.05 11.79
#